data_AF-F2YQ18-F1
#
_entry.id   AF-F2YQ18-F1
#
_cell.length_a   1.000
_cell.length_b   1.000
_cell.length_c   1.000
_cell.angle_alpha   90.00
_cell.angle_beta   90.00
_cell.angle_gamma   90.00
#
_symmetry.space_group_name_H-M   'P 1'
#
loop_
_entity.id
_entity.type
_entity.pdbx_description
1 polymer ?
#
loop_
_entity_poly.entity_id
_entity_poly.type
_entity_poly.pdbx_seq_one_letter_code
_entity_poly.pdbx_strand_id
1 'polypeptide(L)'
;GSTSSKGLHHLVWEIVDNSIDEALAGYCTDINIQIEKDNSITVVDNGRGIPVGIHEKMGRPAVEVIMTVLHAGGKFDGSGYKVSGGLHGVGASVVNALSTELDVTVHRDGKIHRQTYKRGVPVTDLEIIGETDHTGTTTHFVPDPEIFSETTEYDYDLLANRVRELAFLTKGVNITIEDKREGQERKNEYHYEGGIKSYVEYLNRSKEVVHEEPIYIEGEKDGITVEVALQYNDSYTSNIYSFTNNINTYEGGTHEAGFKTGLTRVINDYARKKGLIKENDPNLSGDDVREGLTAIISIKHPDPQFEGQTKTKLGNSEARTITDTLFSTAMETFMLENPDAAKKIVDKGLMAARARMAAKKARELTRRKSALEISNLPGKLADCSSKDPSISELYIVEGDSAGGSAKQGRDRHFQAILPLRGKILNVEKARLDKILSNNEVRSMITALGTGIGEDFNLEKARYHKVVIMTDADVDGAHIRTLLLTFFYRYMRQIIENGYVYIAQPPLYKVQQGKRVEYAYNDKELEELLKTLPQTPKPGLQRYKGLGEMNATQLWETTMDPSSRTLLQVTLEDAMDADETFEMLMGDK
;
A
#
# COMPACT_ATOMS: atom_id res chain seq x y z
N GLY A 1 -11.92 5.17 -9.15
CA GLY A 1 -10.46 5.30 -9.09
C GLY A 1 -10.08 6.76 -9.29
N SER A 2 -8.93 7.00 -9.92
CA SER A 2 -8.45 8.31 -10.39
C SER A 2 -8.21 8.26 -11.91
N THR A 3 -7.87 9.40 -12.52
CA THR A 3 -7.35 9.49 -13.91
C THR A 3 -5.82 9.66 -13.94
N SER A 4 -5.17 9.38 -12.80
CA SER A 4 -3.71 9.39 -12.64
C SER A 4 -3.10 8.03 -12.98
N SER A 5 -1.78 7.89 -12.81
CA SER A 5 -1.06 6.62 -12.93
C SER A 5 -1.77 5.45 -12.23
N LYS A 6 -2.29 5.67 -11.02
CA LYS A 6 -3.04 4.66 -10.26
C LYS A 6 -4.26 4.14 -11.02
N GLY A 7 -5.05 5.03 -11.61
CA GLY A 7 -6.23 4.66 -12.39
C GLY A 7 -5.89 3.92 -13.67
N LEU A 8 -4.79 4.34 -14.32
CA LEU A 8 -4.27 3.72 -15.53
C LEU A 8 -3.90 2.24 -15.29
N HIS A 9 -3.08 1.97 -14.26
CA HIS A 9 -2.70 0.60 -13.89
C HIS A 9 -3.89 -0.24 -13.45
N HIS A 10 -4.90 0.39 -12.82
CA HIS A 10 -6.11 -0.31 -12.42
C HIS A 10 -6.91 -0.88 -13.61
N LEU A 11 -6.79 -0.30 -14.81
CA LEU A 11 -7.38 -0.89 -16.02
C LEU A 11 -6.82 -2.30 -16.30
N VAL A 12 -5.51 -2.47 -16.12
CA VAL A 12 -4.84 -3.77 -16.28
C VAL A 12 -5.38 -4.77 -15.28
N TRP A 13 -5.56 -4.34 -14.02
CA TRP A 13 -6.07 -5.18 -12.94
C TRP A 13 -7.47 -5.69 -13.17
N GLU A 14 -8.37 -4.87 -13.71
CA GLU A 14 -9.73 -5.32 -14.02
C GLU A 14 -9.78 -6.43 -15.09
N ILE A 15 -8.79 -6.50 -15.99
CA ILE A 15 -8.69 -7.57 -16.99
C ILE A 15 -7.94 -8.79 -16.43
N VAL A 16 -6.82 -8.57 -15.74
CA VAL A 16 -6.02 -9.64 -15.13
C VAL A 16 -6.84 -10.39 -14.06
N ASP A 17 -7.61 -9.69 -13.24
CA ASP A 17 -8.45 -10.29 -12.19
C ASP A 17 -9.51 -11.23 -12.78
N ASN A 18 -10.05 -10.94 -13.98
CA ASN A 18 -10.95 -11.88 -14.66
C ASN A 18 -10.24 -13.17 -15.09
N SER A 19 -8.98 -13.05 -15.51
CA SER A 19 -8.14 -14.21 -15.86
C SER A 19 -7.79 -15.04 -14.61
N ILE A 20 -7.56 -14.37 -13.48
CA ILE A 20 -7.35 -15.00 -12.18
C ILE A 20 -8.62 -15.70 -11.69
N ASP A 21 -9.81 -15.14 -11.91
CA ASP A 21 -11.08 -15.79 -11.56
C ASP A 21 -11.27 -17.10 -12.35
N GLU A 22 -10.85 -17.18 -13.62
CA GLU A 22 -10.81 -18.44 -14.39
C GLU A 22 -9.82 -19.45 -13.80
N ALA A 23 -8.69 -18.97 -13.29
CA ALA A 23 -7.69 -19.82 -12.64
C ALA A 23 -8.19 -20.34 -11.29
N LEU A 24 -8.84 -19.50 -10.48
CA LEU A 24 -9.48 -19.90 -9.22
C LEU A 24 -10.61 -20.91 -9.44
N ALA A 25 -11.28 -20.86 -10.59
CA ALA A 25 -12.25 -21.86 -11.01
C ALA A 25 -11.62 -23.16 -11.52
N GLY A 26 -10.29 -23.22 -11.66
CA GLY A 26 -9.53 -24.41 -12.07
C GLY A 26 -9.43 -24.61 -13.58
N TYR A 27 -9.71 -23.59 -14.39
CA TYR A 27 -9.70 -23.70 -15.85
C TYR A 27 -8.53 -23.00 -16.54
N CYS A 28 -7.85 -22.09 -15.85
CA CYS A 28 -6.71 -21.34 -16.39
C CYS A 28 -5.42 -21.70 -15.63
N THR A 29 -4.35 -21.97 -16.37
CA THR A 29 -3.01 -22.28 -15.84
C THR A 29 -1.97 -21.25 -16.27
N ASP A 30 -2.21 -20.48 -17.33
CA ASP A 30 -1.25 -19.58 -17.94
C ASP A 30 -1.90 -18.23 -18.23
N ILE A 31 -1.31 -17.17 -17.69
CA ILE A 31 -1.72 -15.78 -17.92
C ILE A 31 -0.50 -15.00 -18.40
N ASN A 32 -0.64 -14.25 -19.49
CA ASN A 32 0.43 -13.47 -20.09
C ASN A 32 0.01 -12.01 -20.25
N ILE A 33 0.80 -11.09 -19.69
CA ILE A 33 0.55 -9.65 -19.68
C ILE A 33 1.68 -8.98 -20.46
N GLN A 34 1.35 -8.19 -21.46
CA GLN A 34 2.31 -7.57 -22.37
C GLN A 34 2.08 -6.07 -22.40
N ILE A 35 3.13 -5.30 -22.13
CA ILE A 35 3.21 -3.89 -22.48
C ILE A 35 3.76 -3.84 -23.90
N GLU A 36 2.91 -3.48 -24.85
CA GLU A 36 3.27 -3.46 -26.26
C GLU A 36 4.17 -2.26 -26.61
N LYS A 37 4.74 -2.28 -27.82
CA LYS A 37 5.66 -1.25 -28.31
C LYS A 37 5.06 0.16 -28.33
N ASP A 38 3.76 0.27 -28.55
CA ASP A 38 2.98 1.50 -28.53
C ASP A 38 2.42 1.83 -27.15
N ASN A 39 2.89 1.12 -26.10
CA ASN A 39 2.48 1.27 -24.71
C ASN A 39 0.99 0.93 -24.47
N SER A 40 0.37 0.16 -25.37
CA SER A 40 -0.91 -0.53 -25.12
C SER A 40 -0.70 -1.81 -24.31
N ILE A 41 -1.79 -2.39 -23.79
CA ILE A 41 -1.73 -3.60 -22.97
C ILE A 41 -2.45 -4.75 -23.66
N THR A 42 -1.79 -5.92 -23.67
CA THR A 42 -2.40 -7.19 -24.05
C THR A 42 -2.40 -8.13 -22.86
N VAL A 43 -3.55 -8.71 -22.53
CA VAL A 43 -3.69 -9.79 -21.53
C VAL A 43 -4.23 -11.03 -22.23
N VAL A 44 -3.53 -12.16 -22.07
CA VAL A 44 -3.90 -13.47 -22.65
C VAL A 44 -4.05 -14.48 -21.52
N ASP A 45 -5.16 -15.20 -21.50
CA ASP A 45 -5.39 -16.34 -20.61
C ASP A 45 -5.76 -17.60 -21.40
N ASN A 46 -5.48 -18.77 -20.83
CA ASN A 46 -5.89 -20.07 -21.39
C ASN A 46 -7.11 -20.68 -20.68
N GLY A 47 -7.99 -19.85 -20.10
CA GLY A 47 -9.22 -20.28 -19.45
C GLY A 47 -10.28 -20.79 -20.42
N ARG A 48 -11.55 -20.77 -20.00
CA ARG A 48 -12.68 -21.26 -20.83
C ARG A 48 -13.00 -20.36 -22.02
N GLY A 49 -12.52 -19.11 -22.02
CA GLY A 49 -12.94 -18.06 -22.94
C GLY A 49 -14.27 -17.41 -22.54
N ILE A 50 -14.41 -16.10 -22.75
CA ILE A 50 -15.67 -15.38 -22.50
C ILE A 50 -16.83 -16.03 -23.30
N PRO A 51 -18.06 -16.16 -22.75
CA PRO A 51 -19.18 -16.69 -23.50
C PRO A 51 -19.47 -15.90 -24.80
N VAL A 52 -19.58 -16.60 -25.92
CA VAL A 52 -19.83 -16.02 -27.26
C VAL A 52 -21.28 -16.20 -27.73
N GLY A 53 -22.09 -16.98 -27.00
CA GLY A 53 -23.50 -17.19 -27.28
C GLY A 53 -24.34 -15.92 -27.10
N ILE A 54 -25.54 -15.91 -27.68
CA ILE A 54 -26.47 -14.80 -27.54
C ILE A 54 -27.04 -14.76 -26.12
N HIS A 55 -26.94 -13.61 -25.47
CA HIS A 55 -27.53 -13.37 -24.15
C HIS A 55 -29.04 -13.19 -24.26
N GLU A 56 -29.82 -14.09 -23.64
CA GLU A 56 -31.28 -14.20 -23.83
C GLU A 56 -32.05 -12.89 -23.66
N LYS A 57 -31.70 -12.07 -22.65
CA LYS A 57 -32.40 -10.80 -22.38
C LYS A 57 -31.99 -9.66 -23.31
N MET A 58 -30.75 -9.67 -23.81
CA MET A 58 -30.17 -8.53 -24.54
C MET A 58 -30.18 -8.75 -26.05
N GLY A 59 -30.36 -9.99 -26.51
CA GLY A 59 -30.37 -10.34 -27.94
C GLY A 59 -29.03 -10.09 -28.65
N ARG A 60 -27.96 -9.89 -27.89
CA ARG A 60 -26.59 -9.63 -28.36
C ARG A 60 -25.62 -10.69 -27.84
N PRO A 61 -24.46 -10.91 -28.48
CA PRO A 61 -23.44 -11.83 -27.98
C PRO A 61 -23.02 -11.45 -26.54
N ALA A 62 -22.84 -12.45 -25.68
CA ALA A 62 -22.53 -12.20 -24.27
C ALA A 62 -21.22 -11.43 -24.07
N VAL A 63 -20.21 -11.64 -24.94
CA VAL A 63 -18.98 -10.84 -24.95
C VAL A 63 -19.24 -9.34 -25.17
N GLU A 64 -20.14 -8.98 -26.11
CA GLU A 64 -20.56 -7.59 -26.32
C GLU A 64 -21.25 -7.03 -25.09
N VAL A 65 -22.15 -7.82 -24.49
CA VAL A 65 -22.90 -7.41 -23.29
C VAL A 65 -21.94 -7.15 -22.13
N ILE A 66 -20.96 -8.01 -21.88
CA ILE A 66 -19.96 -7.83 -20.81
C ILE A 66 -19.10 -6.58 -21.05
N MET A 67 -18.76 -6.27 -22.29
CA MET A 67 -17.92 -5.13 -22.64
C MET A 67 -18.67 -3.79 -22.70
N THR A 68 -20.00 -3.80 -22.81
CA THR A 68 -20.78 -2.56 -23.06
C THR A 68 -21.84 -2.26 -22.00
N VAL A 69 -22.20 -3.23 -21.16
CA VAL A 69 -23.28 -3.09 -20.17
C VAL A 69 -22.72 -3.24 -18.76
N LEU A 70 -22.92 -2.21 -17.93
CA LEU A 70 -22.56 -2.25 -16.53
C LEU A 70 -23.38 -3.33 -15.79
N HIS A 71 -22.74 -3.99 -14.82
CA HIS A 71 -23.34 -5.05 -14.02
C HIS A 71 -23.80 -6.27 -14.86
N ALA A 72 -23.12 -6.51 -15.98
CA ALA A 72 -23.35 -7.70 -16.80
C ALA A 72 -22.21 -8.71 -16.64
N GLY A 73 -22.57 -9.97 -16.34
CA GLY A 73 -21.61 -11.07 -16.24
C GLY A 73 -22.15 -12.28 -15.49
N GLY A 74 -21.54 -13.45 -15.69
CA GLY A 74 -21.91 -14.71 -15.01
C GLY A 74 -21.48 -14.80 -13.53
N LYS A 75 -21.11 -13.67 -12.93
CA LYS A 75 -20.60 -13.59 -11.54
C LYS A 75 -21.71 -13.36 -10.52
N PHE A 76 -22.96 -13.11 -10.95
CA PHE A 76 -24.09 -12.76 -10.08
C PHE A 76 -25.05 -13.90 -9.76
N ASP A 77 -25.08 -14.95 -10.57
CA ASP A 77 -26.05 -16.05 -10.44
C ASP A 77 -25.47 -17.32 -9.78
N GLY A 78 -24.21 -17.26 -9.33
CA GLY A 78 -23.48 -18.37 -8.72
C GLY A 78 -23.21 -19.54 -9.66
N SER A 79 -23.59 -19.45 -10.94
CA SER A 79 -23.50 -20.55 -11.90
C SER A 79 -22.17 -20.57 -12.66
N GLY A 80 -21.49 -19.42 -12.80
CA GLY A 80 -20.23 -19.27 -13.53
C GLY A 80 -18.96 -19.47 -12.69
N TYR A 81 -18.95 -18.98 -11.44
CA TYR A 81 -17.81 -19.02 -10.50
C TYR A 81 -18.30 -19.27 -9.07
N LYS A 82 -17.69 -20.25 -8.38
CA LYS A 82 -17.96 -20.54 -6.96
C LYS A 82 -17.32 -19.49 -6.03
N VAL A 83 -16.20 -18.91 -6.43
CA VAL A 83 -15.43 -17.87 -5.74
C VAL A 83 -14.86 -16.92 -6.79
N SER A 84 -14.95 -15.62 -6.56
CA SER A 84 -14.49 -14.57 -7.50
C SER A 84 -14.07 -13.31 -6.75
N GLY A 85 -13.02 -12.63 -7.20
CA GLY A 85 -12.69 -11.27 -6.75
C GLY A 85 -13.58 -10.20 -7.40
N GLY A 86 -13.98 -10.41 -8.64
CA GLY A 86 -14.88 -9.52 -9.37
C GLY A 86 -16.35 -9.71 -8.98
N LEU A 87 -16.91 -8.80 -8.17
CA LEU A 87 -18.29 -8.94 -7.65
C LEU A 87 -19.31 -8.02 -8.31
N HIS A 88 -18.84 -6.99 -9.02
CA HIS A 88 -19.70 -5.91 -9.49
C HIS A 88 -20.02 -5.97 -10.99
N GLY A 89 -19.32 -6.81 -11.77
CA GLY A 89 -19.58 -6.97 -13.22
C GLY A 89 -19.45 -5.68 -14.02
N VAL A 90 -18.54 -4.77 -13.63
CA VAL A 90 -18.31 -3.48 -14.31
C VAL A 90 -16.89 -3.33 -14.89
N GLY A 91 -15.92 -4.11 -14.40
CA GLY A 91 -14.50 -3.94 -14.71
C GLY A 91 -14.19 -3.82 -16.20
N ALA A 92 -14.46 -4.88 -16.96
CA ALA A 92 -14.18 -4.94 -18.40
C ALA A 92 -14.90 -3.83 -19.19
N SER A 93 -16.15 -3.51 -18.84
CA SER A 93 -16.88 -2.41 -19.49
C SER A 93 -16.30 -1.03 -19.19
N VAL A 94 -15.73 -0.82 -17.99
CA VAL A 94 -15.03 0.42 -17.65
C VAL A 94 -13.72 0.51 -18.43
N VAL A 95 -12.95 -0.60 -18.53
CA VAL A 95 -11.74 -0.63 -19.37
C VAL A 95 -12.07 -0.27 -20.82
N ASN A 96 -13.14 -0.84 -21.38
CA ASN A 96 -13.60 -0.52 -22.73
C ASN A 96 -13.99 0.96 -22.89
N ALA A 97 -14.73 1.52 -21.93
CA ALA A 97 -15.15 2.92 -21.97
C ALA A 97 -13.98 3.90 -21.83
N LEU A 98 -12.92 3.53 -21.12
CA LEU A 98 -11.74 4.35 -20.86
C LEU A 98 -10.58 4.09 -21.85
N SER A 99 -10.85 3.38 -22.95
CA SER A 99 -9.88 3.05 -23.99
C SER A 99 -10.26 3.67 -25.32
N THR A 100 -9.28 4.17 -26.09
CA THR A 100 -9.54 4.62 -27.47
C THR A 100 -9.93 3.46 -28.36
N GLU A 101 -9.29 2.32 -28.18
CA GLU A 101 -9.50 1.07 -28.90
C GLU A 101 -9.38 -0.11 -27.92
N LEU A 102 -10.26 -1.09 -28.09
CA LEU A 102 -10.21 -2.36 -27.36
C LEU A 102 -10.59 -3.50 -28.31
N ASP A 103 -9.78 -4.54 -28.34
CA ASP A 103 -10.00 -5.76 -29.10
C ASP A 103 -10.16 -6.94 -28.14
N VAL A 104 -11.20 -7.75 -28.34
CA VAL A 104 -11.39 -9.01 -27.63
C VAL A 104 -11.35 -10.14 -28.64
N THR A 105 -10.43 -11.09 -28.44
CA THR A 105 -10.36 -12.33 -29.20
C THR A 105 -10.63 -13.51 -28.26
N VAL A 106 -11.68 -14.28 -28.55
CA VAL A 106 -12.10 -15.42 -27.74
C VAL A 106 -11.87 -16.71 -28.52
N HIS A 107 -11.13 -17.64 -27.91
CA HIS A 107 -10.96 -19.00 -28.39
C HIS A 107 -11.94 -19.89 -27.62
N ARG A 108 -13.03 -20.31 -28.28
CA ARG A 108 -14.09 -21.11 -27.65
C ARG A 108 -14.87 -21.89 -28.69
N ASP A 109 -15.38 -23.06 -28.32
CA ASP A 109 -16.21 -23.93 -29.17
C ASP A 109 -15.55 -24.26 -30.54
N GLY A 110 -14.22 -24.41 -30.55
CA GLY A 110 -13.42 -24.72 -31.74
C GLY A 110 -13.21 -23.54 -32.71
N LYS A 111 -13.60 -22.32 -32.31
CA LYS A 111 -13.58 -21.13 -33.16
C LYS A 111 -12.84 -19.97 -32.51
N ILE A 112 -12.30 -19.11 -33.36
CA ILE A 112 -11.70 -17.83 -32.98
C ILE A 112 -12.72 -16.74 -33.26
N HIS A 113 -13.23 -16.12 -32.20
CA HIS A 113 -14.17 -15.02 -32.27
C HIS A 113 -13.46 -13.70 -32.01
N ARG A 114 -13.73 -12.65 -32.78
CA ARG A 114 -13.16 -11.31 -32.55
C ARG A 114 -14.23 -10.23 -32.56
N GLN A 115 -14.12 -9.28 -31.63
CA GLN A 115 -14.90 -8.04 -31.65
C GLN A 115 -14.02 -6.86 -31.25
N THR A 116 -14.18 -5.75 -31.97
CA THR A 116 -13.43 -4.50 -31.78
C THR A 116 -14.36 -3.39 -31.29
N TYR A 117 -13.86 -2.58 -30.37
CA TYR A 117 -14.56 -1.45 -29.77
C TYR A 117 -13.73 -0.18 -29.89
N LYS A 118 -14.41 0.96 -29.99
CA LYS A 118 -13.80 2.30 -29.93
C LYS A 118 -14.53 3.14 -28.90
N ARG A 119 -13.83 3.57 -27.85
CA ARG A 119 -14.39 4.37 -26.75
C ARG A 119 -15.70 3.80 -26.20
N GLY A 120 -15.68 2.49 -25.89
CA GLY A 120 -16.84 1.77 -25.36
C GLY A 120 -17.88 1.31 -26.38
N VAL A 121 -17.78 1.71 -27.65
CA VAL A 121 -18.79 1.40 -28.69
C VAL A 121 -18.30 0.27 -29.59
N PRO A 122 -19.09 -0.81 -29.80
CA PRO A 122 -18.72 -1.87 -30.74
C PRO A 122 -18.67 -1.33 -32.17
N VAL A 123 -17.58 -1.62 -32.87
CA VAL A 123 -17.34 -1.20 -34.27
C VAL A 123 -17.83 -2.27 -35.25
N THR A 124 -17.76 -3.54 -34.84
CA THR A 124 -18.21 -4.71 -35.61
C THR A 124 -19.15 -5.56 -34.77
N ASP A 125 -20.01 -6.35 -35.42
CA ASP A 125 -20.64 -7.50 -34.75
C ASP A 125 -19.56 -8.55 -34.42
N LEU A 126 -19.88 -9.56 -33.61
CA LEU A 126 -18.93 -10.62 -33.27
C LEU A 126 -18.61 -11.49 -34.50
N GLU A 127 -17.37 -11.43 -34.98
CA GLU A 127 -16.91 -12.13 -36.17
C GLU A 127 -16.20 -13.45 -35.81
N ILE A 128 -16.35 -14.47 -36.66
CA ILE A 128 -15.53 -15.70 -36.60
C ILE A 128 -14.37 -15.52 -37.58
N ILE A 129 -13.16 -15.40 -37.05
CA ILE A 129 -11.95 -15.11 -37.84
C ILE A 129 -11.07 -16.34 -38.09
N GLY A 130 -11.42 -17.49 -37.51
CA GLY A 130 -10.68 -18.74 -37.71
C GLY A 130 -11.20 -19.91 -36.87
N GLU A 131 -10.49 -21.03 -36.96
CA GLU A 131 -10.69 -22.23 -36.14
C GLU A 131 -9.53 -22.36 -35.14
N THR A 132 -9.79 -23.02 -34.01
CA THR A 132 -8.79 -23.23 -32.95
C THR A 132 -9.00 -24.57 -32.25
N ASP A 133 -7.91 -25.12 -31.70
CA ASP A 133 -7.88 -26.35 -30.89
C ASP A 133 -7.71 -26.07 -29.39
N HIS A 134 -7.55 -24.81 -28.99
CA HIS A 134 -7.39 -24.38 -27.60
C HIS A 134 -8.49 -23.39 -27.18
N THR A 135 -8.57 -23.14 -25.88
CA THR A 135 -9.50 -22.17 -25.28
C THR A 135 -8.76 -21.02 -24.62
N GLY A 136 -9.44 -19.89 -24.46
CA GLY A 136 -8.87 -18.73 -23.78
C GLY A 136 -9.43 -17.40 -24.28
N THR A 137 -8.98 -16.31 -23.66
CA THR A 137 -9.31 -14.96 -24.09
C THR A 137 -8.03 -14.15 -24.27
N THR A 138 -8.01 -13.31 -25.29
CA THR A 138 -7.04 -12.24 -25.46
C THR A 138 -7.78 -10.92 -25.45
N THR A 139 -7.41 -10.04 -24.53
CA THR A 139 -7.93 -8.67 -24.46
C THR A 139 -6.77 -7.70 -24.70
N HIS A 140 -6.90 -6.86 -25.72
CA HIS A 140 -5.95 -5.82 -26.04
C HIS A 140 -6.63 -4.46 -25.92
N PHE A 141 -6.00 -3.49 -25.26
CA PHE A 141 -6.59 -2.16 -25.11
C PHE A 141 -5.57 -1.03 -25.09
N VAL A 142 -5.98 0.12 -25.60
CA VAL A 142 -5.20 1.36 -25.66
C VAL A 142 -5.88 2.41 -24.78
N PRO A 143 -5.26 2.86 -23.66
CA PRO A 143 -5.89 3.83 -22.76
C PRO A 143 -6.19 5.16 -23.46
N ASP A 144 -7.30 5.82 -23.11
CA ASP A 144 -7.70 7.08 -23.74
C ASP A 144 -6.89 8.29 -23.21
N PRO A 145 -6.04 8.94 -24.04
CA PRO A 145 -5.23 10.08 -23.60
C PRO A 145 -6.05 11.34 -23.29
N GLU A 146 -7.31 11.42 -23.74
CA GLU A 146 -8.19 12.53 -23.37
C GLU A 146 -8.70 12.40 -21.93
N ILE A 147 -8.73 11.17 -21.39
CA ILE A 147 -9.15 10.89 -20.02
C ILE A 147 -7.93 10.82 -19.09
N PHE A 148 -6.88 10.10 -19.50
CA PHE A 148 -5.64 9.97 -18.75
C PHE A 148 -4.66 11.09 -19.11
N SER A 149 -4.97 12.31 -18.67
CA SER A 149 -4.19 13.50 -19.01
C SER A 149 -2.87 13.63 -18.24
N GLU A 150 -2.73 12.94 -17.10
CA GLU A 150 -1.51 13.00 -16.28
C GLU A 150 -0.39 12.12 -16.82
N THR A 151 -0.73 10.89 -17.23
CA THR A 151 0.19 9.96 -17.87
C THR A 151 -0.60 8.89 -18.61
N THR A 152 -0.05 8.42 -19.72
CA THR A 152 -0.49 7.19 -20.38
C THR A 152 0.58 6.09 -20.30
N GLU A 153 1.76 6.39 -19.75
CA GLU A 153 2.87 5.44 -19.63
C GLU A 153 2.65 4.47 -18.47
N TYR A 154 2.77 3.17 -18.77
CA TYR A 154 2.72 2.11 -17.76
C TYR A 154 4.08 1.92 -17.09
N ASP A 155 4.06 1.76 -15.77
CA ASP A 155 5.18 1.39 -14.93
C ASP A 155 5.24 -0.15 -14.82
N TYR A 156 6.26 -0.74 -15.45
CA TYR A 156 6.40 -2.19 -15.44
C TYR A 156 6.75 -2.73 -14.06
N ASP A 157 7.50 -2.01 -13.21
CA ASP A 157 7.90 -2.53 -11.90
C ASP A 157 6.68 -2.64 -10.98
N LEU A 158 5.80 -1.63 -11.02
CA LEU A 158 4.51 -1.68 -10.33
C LEU A 158 3.65 -2.85 -10.85
N LEU A 159 3.59 -3.04 -12.18
CA LEU A 159 2.83 -4.16 -12.73
C LEU A 159 3.43 -5.51 -12.32
N ALA A 160 4.75 -5.65 -12.43
CA ALA A 160 5.47 -6.90 -12.19
C ALA A 160 5.43 -7.32 -10.72
N ASN A 161 5.46 -6.36 -9.78
CA ASN A 161 5.28 -6.63 -8.36
C ASN A 161 3.91 -7.22 -8.11
N ARG A 162 2.84 -6.54 -8.55
CA ARG A 162 1.46 -7.01 -8.35
C ARG A 162 1.21 -8.38 -8.99
N VAL A 163 1.75 -8.62 -10.18
CA VAL A 163 1.69 -9.92 -10.86
C VAL A 163 2.36 -11.02 -10.05
N ARG A 164 3.52 -10.73 -9.42
CA ARG A 164 4.20 -11.68 -8.52
C ARG A 164 3.33 -12.04 -7.32
N GLU A 165 2.64 -11.06 -6.72
CA GLU A 165 1.71 -11.31 -5.61
C GLU A 165 0.57 -12.25 -6.03
N LEU A 166 -0.03 -11.99 -7.20
CA LEU A 166 -1.11 -12.83 -7.73
C LEU A 166 -0.64 -14.27 -7.98
N ALA A 167 0.60 -14.46 -8.44
CA ALA A 167 1.19 -15.77 -8.64
C ALA A 167 1.39 -16.52 -7.30
N PHE A 168 1.74 -15.82 -6.22
CA PHE A 168 1.78 -16.43 -4.88
C PHE A 168 0.38 -16.81 -4.36
N LEU A 169 -0.62 -15.98 -4.61
CA LEU A 169 -2.00 -16.18 -4.15
C LEU A 169 -2.78 -17.23 -4.96
N THR A 170 -2.25 -17.61 -6.13
CA THR A 170 -2.91 -18.51 -7.08
C THR A 170 -1.96 -19.65 -7.44
N LYS A 171 -1.90 -20.65 -6.54
CA LYS A 171 -0.99 -21.80 -6.63
C LYS A 171 -1.03 -22.47 -8.00
N GLY A 172 0.16 -22.73 -8.54
CA GLY A 172 0.31 -23.50 -9.76
C GLY A 172 -0.07 -22.77 -11.05
N VAL A 173 -0.47 -21.49 -10.97
CA VAL A 173 -0.68 -20.66 -12.16
C VAL A 173 0.65 -20.04 -12.56
N ASN A 174 0.99 -20.14 -13.84
CA ASN A 174 2.10 -19.42 -14.44
C ASN A 174 1.63 -18.04 -14.90
N ILE A 175 2.23 -16.98 -14.36
CA ILE A 175 1.92 -15.61 -14.79
C ILE A 175 3.19 -14.96 -15.33
N THR A 176 3.11 -14.54 -16.59
CA THR A 176 4.20 -13.84 -17.29
C THR A 176 3.85 -12.37 -17.47
N ILE A 177 4.83 -11.49 -17.26
CA ILE A 177 4.76 -10.09 -17.68
C ILE A 177 5.95 -9.76 -18.60
N GLU A 178 5.69 -9.08 -19.70
CA GLU A 178 6.68 -8.72 -20.71
C GLU A 178 6.54 -7.24 -21.09
N ASP A 179 7.65 -6.51 -21.10
CA ASP A 179 7.77 -5.17 -21.68
C ASP A 179 8.40 -5.30 -23.05
N LYS A 180 7.68 -4.86 -24.09
CA LYS A 180 8.15 -4.89 -25.48
C LYS A 180 8.56 -3.50 -25.99
N ARG A 181 8.48 -2.46 -25.16
CA ARG A 181 8.86 -1.09 -25.55
C ARG A 181 10.35 -1.04 -25.86
N GLU A 182 10.70 -0.36 -26.94
CA GLU A 182 12.08 -0.32 -27.44
C GLU A 182 13.04 0.30 -26.41
N GLY A 183 14.11 -0.42 -26.06
CA GLY A 183 15.08 0.00 -25.05
C GLY A 183 14.66 -0.26 -23.59
N GLN A 184 13.49 -0.87 -23.37
CA GLN A 184 13.00 -1.29 -22.05
C GLN A 184 12.66 -2.79 -22.04
N GLU A 185 13.13 -3.57 -23.01
CA GLU A 185 12.73 -4.96 -23.17
C GLU A 185 13.12 -5.81 -21.97
N ARG A 186 12.11 -6.33 -21.27
CA ARG A 186 12.27 -7.21 -20.11
C ARG A 186 11.11 -8.17 -19.98
N LYS A 187 11.37 -9.32 -19.37
CA LYS A 187 10.38 -10.36 -19.15
C LYS A 187 10.58 -10.98 -17.77
N ASN A 188 9.49 -11.10 -17.02
CA ASN A 188 9.44 -11.84 -15.78
C ASN A 188 8.37 -12.94 -15.88
N GLU A 189 8.70 -14.11 -15.34
CA GLU A 189 7.82 -15.27 -15.27
C GLU A 189 7.73 -15.70 -13.81
N TYR A 190 6.51 -15.89 -13.33
CA TYR A 190 6.22 -16.21 -11.93
C TYR A 190 5.36 -17.45 -11.85
N HIS A 191 5.90 -18.47 -11.19
CA HIS A 191 5.22 -19.73 -10.95
C HIS A 191 5.62 -20.24 -9.57
N TYR A 192 4.65 -20.29 -8.64
CA TYR A 192 4.89 -20.66 -7.24
C TYR A 192 3.98 -21.82 -6.82
N GLU A 193 4.54 -23.02 -6.77
CA GLU A 193 3.82 -24.22 -6.28
C GLU A 193 3.53 -24.13 -4.77
N GLY A 194 4.43 -23.51 -3.99
CA GLY A 194 4.24 -23.31 -2.55
C GLY A 194 3.21 -22.25 -2.17
N GLY A 195 2.70 -21.48 -3.14
CA GLY A 195 1.70 -20.43 -2.93
C GLY A 195 2.08 -19.41 -1.86
N ILE A 196 1.15 -19.14 -0.94
CA ILE A 196 1.38 -18.16 0.14
C ILE A 196 2.50 -18.56 1.11
N LYS A 197 2.89 -19.84 1.16
CA LYS A 197 4.07 -20.28 1.93
C LYS A 197 5.34 -19.65 1.34
N SER A 198 5.52 -19.76 0.02
CA SER A 198 6.63 -19.14 -0.70
C SER A 198 6.57 -17.62 -0.64
N TYR A 199 5.38 -17.05 -0.49
CA TYR A 199 5.24 -15.61 -0.29
C TYR A 199 5.83 -15.15 1.05
N VAL A 200 5.55 -15.87 2.13
CA VAL A 200 6.13 -15.57 3.45
C VAL A 200 7.66 -15.71 3.41
N GLU A 201 8.19 -16.74 2.74
CA GLU A 201 9.64 -16.92 2.54
C GLU A 201 10.24 -15.73 1.77
N TYR A 202 9.58 -15.31 0.70
CA TYR A 202 9.98 -14.15 -0.09
C TYR A 202 9.99 -12.86 0.74
N LEU A 203 8.99 -12.63 1.58
CA LEU A 203 8.91 -11.45 2.46
C LEU A 203 9.93 -11.47 3.61
N ASN A 204 10.36 -12.66 4.03
CA ASN A 204 11.37 -12.84 5.07
C ASN A 204 12.80 -12.99 4.53
N ARG A 205 13.03 -12.93 3.21
CA ARG A 205 14.34 -13.21 2.60
C ARG A 205 15.49 -12.31 3.10
N SER A 206 15.17 -11.09 3.52
CA SER A 206 16.13 -10.13 4.10
C SER A 206 16.28 -10.26 5.62
N LYS A 207 15.43 -11.04 6.30
CA LYS A 207 15.33 -11.12 7.76
C LYS A 207 15.94 -12.41 8.32
N GLU A 208 16.30 -12.43 9.60
CA GLU A 208 16.69 -13.70 10.25
C GLU A 208 15.45 -14.39 10.80
N VAL A 209 15.16 -15.60 10.33
CA VAL A 209 13.97 -16.36 10.73
C VAL A 209 14.19 -17.07 12.07
N VAL A 210 13.15 -17.09 12.91
CA VAL A 210 13.15 -17.75 14.23
C VAL A 210 13.07 -19.27 14.08
N HIS A 211 12.34 -19.72 13.06
CA HIS A 211 12.18 -21.12 12.67
C HIS A 211 12.27 -21.25 11.15
N GLU A 212 12.89 -22.33 10.67
CA GLU A 212 13.31 -22.48 9.27
C GLU A 212 12.12 -22.52 8.31
N GLU A 213 11.15 -23.39 8.57
CA GLU A 213 9.99 -23.57 7.70
C GLU A 213 8.83 -22.65 8.11
N PRO A 214 8.22 -21.90 7.18
CA PRO A 214 6.95 -21.22 7.45
C PRO A 214 5.86 -22.22 7.81
N ILE A 215 5.02 -21.83 8.78
CA ILE A 215 3.84 -22.58 9.15
C ILE A 215 2.78 -22.35 8.09
N TYR A 216 2.25 -23.43 7.53
CA TYR A 216 1.20 -23.39 6.52
C TYR A 216 -0.03 -24.13 7.04
N ILE A 217 -1.19 -23.48 6.96
CA ILE A 217 -2.47 -23.98 7.44
C ILE A 217 -3.52 -23.78 6.35
N GLU A 218 -4.29 -24.83 6.07
CA GLU A 218 -5.39 -24.81 5.12
C GLU A 218 -6.59 -25.54 5.71
N GLY A 219 -7.79 -25.00 5.48
CA GLY A 219 -9.02 -25.67 5.84
C GLY A 219 -10.23 -25.06 5.14
N GLU A 220 -11.30 -25.84 5.02
CA GLU A 220 -12.59 -25.39 4.50
C GLU A 220 -13.68 -25.64 5.54
N LYS A 221 -14.54 -24.65 5.74
CA LYS A 221 -15.74 -24.80 6.56
C LYS A 221 -16.85 -23.91 6.02
N ASP A 222 -18.07 -24.44 5.96
CA ASP A 222 -19.26 -23.74 5.48
C ASP A 222 -19.08 -23.11 4.09
N GLY A 223 -18.30 -23.78 3.22
CA GLY A 223 -17.99 -23.31 1.87
C GLY A 223 -16.96 -22.17 1.79
N ILE A 224 -16.36 -21.79 2.92
CA ILE A 224 -15.29 -20.79 3.00
C ILE A 224 -13.97 -21.52 3.21
N THR A 225 -13.04 -21.33 2.28
CA THR A 225 -11.66 -21.84 2.42
C THR A 225 -10.80 -20.78 3.11
N VAL A 226 -9.99 -21.20 4.06
CA VAL A 226 -9.04 -20.36 4.79
C VAL A 226 -7.66 -20.94 4.62
N GLU A 227 -6.74 -20.11 4.14
CA GLU A 227 -5.34 -20.42 3.92
C GLU A 227 -4.50 -19.41 4.69
N VAL A 228 -3.61 -19.88 5.56
CA VAL A 228 -2.73 -19.02 6.35
C VAL A 228 -1.31 -19.53 6.27
N ALA A 229 -0.38 -18.67 5.86
CA ALA A 229 1.05 -18.90 6.01
C ALA A 229 1.63 -17.88 6.96
N LEU A 230 2.49 -18.31 7.88
CA LEU A 230 3.15 -17.40 8.81
C LEU A 230 4.54 -17.87 9.23
N GLN A 231 5.41 -16.92 9.51
CA GLN A 231 6.75 -17.19 10.02
C GLN A 231 7.25 -16.03 10.87
N TYR A 232 7.83 -16.36 12.00
CA TYR A 232 8.48 -15.39 12.87
C TYR A 232 9.91 -15.12 12.41
N ASN A 233 10.31 -13.86 12.49
CA ASN A 233 11.66 -13.37 12.26
C ASN A 233 12.17 -12.61 13.48
N ASP A 234 13.38 -12.07 13.42
CA ASP A 234 14.06 -11.35 14.49
C ASP A 234 13.64 -9.87 14.62
N SER A 235 12.82 -9.35 13.70
CA SER A 235 12.34 -7.98 13.71
C SER A 235 11.38 -7.69 14.87
N TYR A 236 11.09 -6.41 15.08
CA TYR A 236 10.13 -5.92 16.08
C TYR A 236 8.79 -5.53 15.48
N THR A 237 8.66 -5.59 14.15
CA THR A 237 7.47 -5.18 13.41
C THR A 237 6.66 -6.41 13.01
N SER A 238 5.34 -6.28 12.98
CA SER A 238 4.46 -7.33 12.49
C SER A 238 3.97 -6.97 11.09
N ASN A 239 4.17 -7.85 10.13
CA ASN A 239 3.75 -7.69 8.75
C ASN A 239 2.64 -8.72 8.46
N ILE A 240 1.39 -8.28 8.62
CA ILE A 240 0.21 -9.11 8.39
C ILE A 240 -0.49 -8.57 7.15
N TYR A 241 -0.63 -9.43 6.15
CA TYR A 241 -1.35 -9.13 4.91
C TYR A 241 -2.54 -10.06 4.80
N SER A 242 -3.70 -9.49 4.51
CA SER A 242 -4.94 -10.23 4.44
C SER A 242 -5.59 -10.07 3.07
N PHE A 243 -6.18 -11.15 2.58
CA PHE A 243 -6.76 -11.25 1.26
C PHE A 243 -8.11 -11.95 1.33
N THR A 244 -9.08 -11.45 0.57
CA THR A 244 -10.35 -12.13 0.31
C THR A 244 -10.51 -12.27 -1.19
N ASN A 245 -10.56 -13.50 -1.70
CA ASN A 245 -10.69 -13.79 -3.13
C ASN A 245 -9.60 -13.07 -3.96
N ASN A 246 -8.34 -13.14 -3.52
CA ASN A 246 -7.16 -12.48 -4.12
C ASN A 246 -7.16 -10.94 -4.08
N ILE A 247 -8.19 -10.32 -3.50
CA ILE A 247 -8.21 -8.88 -3.24
C ILE A 247 -7.55 -8.61 -1.90
N ASN A 248 -6.59 -7.67 -1.90
CA ASN A 248 -5.91 -7.21 -0.70
C ASN A 248 -6.87 -6.41 0.19
N THR A 249 -7.12 -6.90 1.39
CA THR A 249 -7.92 -6.22 2.42
C THR A 249 -7.00 -5.46 3.37
N TYR A 250 -6.37 -4.37 2.89
CA TYR A 250 -5.35 -3.65 3.65
C TYR A 250 -5.88 -2.93 4.91
N GLU A 251 -7.20 -2.68 5.02
CA GLU A 251 -7.87 -2.21 6.24
C GLU A 251 -8.27 -3.37 7.16
N GLY A 252 -7.91 -4.60 6.79
CA GLY A 252 -8.18 -5.84 7.50
C GLY A 252 -9.60 -6.35 7.30
N GLY A 253 -10.23 -6.78 8.39
CA GLY A 253 -11.59 -7.29 8.34
C GLY A 253 -11.86 -8.38 9.37
N THR A 254 -13.02 -9.01 9.23
CA THR A 254 -13.50 -10.04 10.14
C THR A 254 -12.60 -11.28 10.16
N HIS A 255 -12.10 -11.74 9.00
CA HIS A 255 -11.14 -12.84 8.85
C HIS A 255 -9.84 -12.56 9.58
N GLU A 256 -9.24 -11.39 9.37
CA GLU A 256 -8.00 -10.98 10.04
C GLU A 256 -8.18 -10.88 11.56
N ALA A 257 -9.33 -10.36 12.02
CA ALA A 257 -9.67 -10.32 13.44
C ALA A 257 -9.79 -11.72 14.04
N GLY A 258 -10.32 -12.68 13.28
CA GLY A 258 -10.40 -14.10 13.65
C GLY A 258 -9.01 -14.70 13.84
N PHE A 259 -8.13 -14.54 12.85
CA PHE A 259 -6.73 -14.95 12.95
C PHE A 259 -6.01 -14.34 14.16
N LYS A 260 -6.09 -13.02 14.35
CA LYS A 260 -5.43 -12.30 15.46
C LYS A 260 -5.89 -12.80 16.83
N THR A 261 -7.19 -13.08 16.97
CA THR A 261 -7.79 -13.63 18.19
C THR A 261 -7.29 -15.06 18.45
N GLY A 262 -7.37 -15.92 17.44
CA GLY A 262 -6.92 -17.32 17.52
C GLY A 262 -5.43 -17.42 17.88
N LEU A 263 -4.57 -16.69 17.18
CA LEU A 263 -3.12 -16.67 17.43
C LEU A 263 -2.78 -16.31 18.87
N THR A 264 -3.40 -15.26 19.40
CA THR A 264 -3.16 -14.81 20.78
C THR A 264 -3.60 -15.87 21.79
N ARG A 265 -4.76 -16.51 21.57
CA ARG A 265 -5.29 -17.55 22.44
C ARG A 265 -4.39 -18.79 22.44
N VAL A 266 -4.09 -19.34 21.25
CA VAL A 266 -3.34 -20.59 21.09
C VAL A 266 -1.94 -20.50 21.70
N ILE A 267 -1.22 -19.38 21.47
CA ILE A 267 0.13 -19.20 22.02
C ILE A 267 0.11 -19.09 23.55
N ASN A 268 -0.86 -18.37 24.12
CA ASN A 268 -1.01 -18.29 25.58
C ASN A 268 -1.38 -19.64 26.19
N ASP A 269 -2.33 -20.37 25.59
CA ASP A 269 -2.75 -21.69 26.07
C ASP A 269 -1.60 -22.70 26.05
N TYR A 270 -0.80 -22.71 24.97
CA TYR A 270 0.39 -23.54 24.88
C TYR A 270 1.44 -23.15 25.94
N ALA A 271 1.73 -21.85 26.08
CA ALA A 271 2.70 -21.34 27.04
C ALA A 271 2.34 -21.68 28.49
N ARG A 272 1.05 -21.63 28.85
CA ARG A 272 0.53 -22.06 30.16
C ARG A 272 0.66 -23.55 30.36
N LYS A 273 0.19 -24.37 29.40
CA LYS A 273 0.24 -25.84 29.48
C LYS A 273 1.68 -26.38 29.62
N LYS A 274 2.66 -25.71 29.00
CA LYS A 274 4.08 -26.06 29.09
C LYS A 274 4.83 -25.38 30.25
N GLY A 275 4.15 -24.57 31.06
CA GLY A 275 4.75 -23.87 32.21
C GLY A 275 5.77 -22.79 31.83
N LEU A 276 5.74 -22.29 30.59
CA LEU A 276 6.60 -21.19 30.12
C LEU A 276 6.15 -19.84 30.68
N ILE A 277 4.85 -19.68 30.95
CA ILE A 277 4.26 -18.58 31.72
C ILE A 277 3.81 -19.14 33.06
N LYS A 278 4.32 -18.58 34.16
CA LYS A 278 3.91 -18.98 35.53
C LYS A 278 2.48 -18.55 35.81
N GLU A 279 1.74 -19.30 36.62
CA GLU A 279 0.32 -19.02 36.95
C GLU A 279 0.04 -17.54 37.31
N ASN A 280 0.92 -16.93 38.10
CA ASN A 280 0.75 -15.54 38.56
C ASN A 280 1.22 -14.47 37.57
N ASP A 281 1.95 -14.83 36.52
CA ASP A 281 2.41 -13.87 35.51
C ASP A 281 1.25 -13.55 34.56
N PRO A 282 1.16 -12.31 34.03
CA PRO A 282 0.13 -11.95 33.07
C PRO A 282 0.34 -12.71 31.74
N ASN A 283 -0.76 -12.94 31.02
CA ASN A 283 -0.71 -13.45 29.65
C ASN A 283 -0.03 -12.45 28.71
N LEU A 284 0.50 -12.97 27.60
CA LEU A 284 0.98 -12.17 26.48
C LEU A 284 -0.19 -11.42 25.84
N SER A 285 -0.02 -10.14 25.54
CA SER A 285 -0.99 -9.38 24.75
C SER A 285 -0.95 -9.84 23.29
N GLY A 286 -1.95 -9.45 22.50
CA GLY A 286 -1.94 -9.73 21.07
C GLY A 286 -0.73 -9.13 20.35
N ASP A 287 -0.29 -7.95 20.76
CA ASP A 287 0.88 -7.29 20.20
C ASP A 287 2.18 -8.00 20.56
N ASP A 288 2.29 -8.48 21.80
CA ASP A 288 3.44 -9.29 22.23
C ASP A 288 3.58 -10.54 21.36
N VAL A 289 2.45 -11.17 21.02
CA VAL A 289 2.40 -12.39 20.22
C VAL A 289 2.69 -12.13 18.73
N ARG A 290 2.42 -10.93 18.22
CA ARG A 290 2.62 -10.58 16.80
C ARG A 290 3.96 -9.93 16.52
N GLU A 291 4.74 -9.55 17.53
CA GLU A 291 6.06 -8.94 17.31
C GLU A 291 6.94 -9.84 16.43
N GLY A 292 7.50 -9.29 15.34
CA GLY A 292 8.32 -10.01 14.36
C GLY A 292 7.59 -11.12 13.60
N LEU A 293 6.28 -11.04 13.47
CA LEU A 293 5.47 -11.98 12.69
C LEU A 293 5.31 -11.48 11.25
N THR A 294 5.65 -12.31 10.27
CA THR A 294 5.17 -12.16 8.88
C THR A 294 4.06 -13.17 8.65
N ALA A 295 2.89 -12.72 8.21
CA ALA A 295 1.75 -13.61 7.94
C ALA A 295 0.94 -13.17 6.71
N ILE A 296 0.55 -14.15 5.90
CA ILE A 296 -0.41 -14.03 4.81
C ILE A 296 -1.68 -14.78 5.21
N ILE A 297 -2.82 -14.09 5.19
CA ILE A 297 -4.14 -14.65 5.51
C ILE A 297 -4.98 -14.53 4.24
N SER A 298 -5.20 -15.63 3.53
CA SER A 298 -6.00 -15.66 2.31
C SER A 298 -7.27 -16.45 2.55
N ILE A 299 -8.43 -15.83 2.34
CA ILE A 299 -9.71 -16.54 2.39
C ILE A 299 -10.38 -16.56 1.01
N LYS A 300 -11.12 -17.63 0.74
CA LYS A 300 -11.97 -17.80 -0.42
C LYS A 300 -13.42 -17.86 0.06
N HIS A 301 -14.15 -16.78 -0.16
CA HIS A 301 -15.52 -16.61 0.30
C HIS A 301 -16.47 -16.58 -0.91
N PRO A 302 -17.58 -17.34 -0.90
CA PRO A 302 -18.50 -17.39 -2.03
C PRO A 302 -19.30 -16.08 -2.21
N ASP A 303 -19.67 -15.43 -1.11
CA ASP A 303 -20.41 -14.14 -1.12
C ASP A 303 -19.77 -13.09 -0.19
N PRO A 304 -18.60 -12.54 -0.55
CA PRO A 304 -17.90 -11.57 0.29
C PRO A 304 -18.59 -10.19 0.27
N GLN A 305 -18.78 -9.64 1.46
CA GLN A 305 -19.37 -8.34 1.73
C GLN A 305 -18.27 -7.41 2.27
N PHE A 306 -17.97 -6.34 1.53
CA PHE A 306 -16.94 -5.38 1.91
C PHE A 306 -17.54 -4.09 2.49
N GLU A 307 -16.82 -3.48 3.42
CA GLU A 307 -17.13 -2.12 3.87
C GLU A 307 -16.71 -1.12 2.76
N GLY A 308 -17.68 -0.62 2.01
CA GLY A 308 -17.45 0.35 0.94
C GLY A 308 -16.99 -0.26 -0.40
N GLN A 309 -16.91 0.60 -1.42
CA GLN A 309 -16.71 0.19 -2.81
C GLN A 309 -15.29 -0.28 -3.12
N THR A 310 -14.29 0.22 -2.39
CA THR A 310 -12.87 -0.04 -2.63
C THR A 310 -12.44 -1.44 -2.20
N LYS A 311 -13.35 -2.24 -1.63
CA LYS A 311 -13.13 -3.64 -1.20
C LYS A 311 -11.94 -3.83 -0.26
N THR A 312 -11.73 -2.86 0.64
CA THR A 312 -10.52 -2.75 1.46
C THR A 312 -10.64 -3.47 2.79
N LYS A 313 -11.87 -3.74 3.24
CA LYS A 313 -12.17 -4.36 4.52
C LYS A 313 -13.34 -5.34 4.42
N LEU A 314 -13.14 -6.57 4.91
CA LEU A 314 -14.17 -7.61 4.90
C LEU A 314 -15.14 -7.44 6.10
N GLY A 315 -16.44 -7.50 5.81
CA GLY A 315 -17.54 -7.35 6.78
C GLY A 315 -18.29 -8.63 7.17
N ASN A 316 -18.06 -9.76 6.49
CA ASN A 316 -18.75 -11.04 6.80
C ASN A 316 -18.46 -11.53 8.21
N SER A 317 -19.45 -11.53 9.09
CA SER A 317 -19.27 -11.90 10.51
C SER A 317 -18.79 -13.34 10.72
N GLU A 318 -19.28 -14.25 9.90
CA GLU A 318 -19.00 -15.68 9.87
C GLU A 318 -17.52 -15.98 9.54
N ALA A 319 -16.90 -15.15 8.69
CA ALA A 319 -15.51 -15.30 8.30
C ALA A 319 -14.57 -15.19 9.53
N ARG A 320 -14.94 -14.41 10.55
CA ARG A 320 -14.18 -14.32 11.81
C ARG A 320 -14.14 -15.66 12.54
N THR A 321 -15.31 -16.24 12.79
CA THR A 321 -15.43 -17.49 13.59
C THR A 321 -14.83 -18.67 12.85
N ILE A 322 -15.02 -18.74 11.53
CA ILE A 322 -14.47 -19.79 10.68
C ILE A 322 -12.93 -19.70 10.66
N THR A 323 -12.38 -18.51 10.43
CA THR A 323 -10.93 -18.29 10.43
C THR A 323 -10.30 -18.65 11.78
N ASP A 324 -10.85 -18.18 12.91
CA ASP A 324 -10.35 -18.53 14.25
C ASP A 324 -10.39 -20.05 14.47
N THR A 325 -11.51 -20.71 14.16
CA THR A 325 -11.67 -22.15 14.42
C THR A 325 -10.66 -22.99 13.64
N LEU A 326 -10.57 -22.75 12.33
CA LEU A 326 -9.68 -23.50 11.43
C LEU A 326 -8.21 -23.23 11.79
N PHE A 327 -7.85 -21.95 11.93
CA PHE A 327 -6.50 -21.54 12.28
C PHE A 327 -6.08 -22.10 13.64
N SER A 328 -6.90 -21.91 14.68
CA SER A 328 -6.52 -22.28 16.04
C SER A 328 -6.33 -23.79 16.19
N THR A 329 -7.20 -24.59 15.57
CA THR A 329 -7.10 -26.06 15.62
C THR A 329 -5.80 -26.56 14.98
N ALA A 330 -5.47 -26.01 13.80
CA ALA A 330 -4.26 -26.39 13.08
C ALA A 330 -3.00 -25.87 13.78
N MET A 331 -3.02 -24.64 14.30
CA MET A 331 -1.90 -24.05 15.03
C MET A 331 -1.62 -24.78 16.35
N GLU A 332 -2.65 -25.18 17.09
CA GLU A 332 -2.50 -26.03 18.29
C GLU A 332 -1.82 -27.36 17.94
N THR A 333 -2.23 -27.99 16.84
CA THR A 333 -1.62 -29.24 16.34
C THR A 333 -0.16 -29.02 15.99
N PHE A 334 0.14 -27.99 15.20
CA PHE A 334 1.51 -27.63 14.82
C PHE A 334 2.41 -27.42 16.05
N MET A 335 1.96 -26.66 17.05
CA MET A 335 2.77 -26.37 18.24
C MET A 335 3.05 -27.62 19.08
N LEU A 336 2.14 -28.60 19.09
CA LEU A 336 2.33 -29.88 19.77
C LEU A 336 3.31 -30.79 19.02
N GLU A 337 3.25 -30.79 17.69
CA GLU A 337 4.13 -31.58 16.82
C GLU A 337 5.54 -30.99 16.71
N ASN A 338 5.68 -29.66 16.83
CA ASN A 338 6.93 -28.92 16.66
C ASN A 338 7.32 -28.15 17.93
N PRO A 339 7.64 -28.85 19.04
CA PRO A 339 7.85 -28.21 20.35
C PRO A 339 9.02 -27.22 20.38
N ASP A 340 10.07 -27.43 19.59
CA ASP A 340 11.22 -26.53 19.52
C ASP A 340 10.87 -25.19 18.86
N ALA A 341 10.16 -25.23 17.72
CA ALA A 341 9.66 -24.04 17.05
C ALA A 341 8.64 -23.30 17.94
N ALA A 342 7.69 -24.05 18.53
CA ALA A 342 6.69 -23.52 19.44
C ALA A 342 7.31 -22.81 20.65
N LYS A 343 8.37 -23.38 21.23
CA LYS A 343 9.10 -22.76 22.34
C LYS A 343 9.77 -21.45 21.91
N LYS A 344 10.45 -21.42 20.76
CA LYS A 344 11.08 -20.20 20.24
C LYS A 344 10.06 -19.08 19.98
N ILE A 345 8.89 -19.43 19.44
CA ILE A 345 7.79 -18.46 19.21
C ILE A 345 7.32 -17.86 20.55
N VAL A 346 7.08 -18.70 21.56
CA VAL A 346 6.66 -18.24 22.90
C VAL A 346 7.75 -17.39 23.56
N ASP A 347 9.02 -17.79 23.46
CA ASP A 347 10.15 -17.05 24.01
C ASP A 347 10.28 -15.66 23.38
N LYS A 348 10.05 -15.53 22.06
CA LYS A 348 10.01 -14.23 21.39
C LYS A 348 8.88 -13.34 21.95
N GLY A 349 7.68 -13.87 22.10
CA GLY A 349 6.56 -13.13 22.72
C GLY A 349 6.84 -12.72 24.17
N LEU A 350 7.52 -13.57 24.95
CA LEU A 350 7.96 -13.23 26.31
C LEU A 350 9.00 -12.10 26.33
N MET A 351 9.90 -12.06 25.35
CA MET A 351 10.86 -10.96 25.20
C MET A 351 10.14 -9.64 24.85
N ALA A 352 9.18 -9.68 23.91
CA ALA A 352 8.33 -8.56 23.54
C ALA A 352 7.57 -8.00 24.76
N ALA A 353 6.92 -8.88 25.53
CA ALA A 353 6.19 -8.51 26.74
C ALA A 353 7.09 -7.83 27.79
N ARG A 354 8.31 -8.35 28.00
CA ARG A 354 9.29 -7.72 28.91
C ARG A 354 9.70 -6.34 28.42
N ALA A 355 9.93 -6.18 27.12
CA ALA A 355 10.28 -4.90 26.50
C ALA A 355 9.14 -3.88 26.63
N ARG A 356 7.89 -4.28 26.33
CA ARG A 356 6.69 -3.46 26.51
C ARG A 356 6.51 -3.01 27.95
N MET A 357 6.67 -3.91 28.92
CA MET A 357 6.55 -3.57 30.34
C MET A 357 7.68 -2.63 30.80
N ALA A 358 8.89 -2.78 30.29
CA ALA A 358 9.99 -1.84 30.52
C ALA A 358 9.68 -0.46 29.91
N ALA A 359 9.18 -0.41 28.68
CA ALA A 359 8.76 0.82 28.01
C ALA A 359 7.63 1.53 28.76
N LYS A 360 6.62 0.78 29.24
CA LYS A 360 5.53 1.32 30.07
C LYS A 360 6.06 1.94 31.36
N LYS A 361 6.95 1.26 32.08
CA LYS A 361 7.59 1.80 33.29
C LYS A 361 8.41 3.07 32.98
N ALA A 362 9.17 3.08 31.90
CA ALA A 362 9.94 4.25 31.47
C ALA A 362 9.03 5.44 31.12
N ARG A 363 7.91 5.19 30.41
CA ARG A 363 6.87 6.19 30.13
C ARG A 363 6.23 6.72 31.41
N GLU A 364 5.86 5.86 32.36
CA GLU A 364 5.24 6.27 33.64
C GLU A 364 6.19 7.09 34.51
N LEU A 365 7.46 6.71 34.61
CA LEU A 365 8.51 7.49 35.29
C LEU A 365 8.66 8.88 34.65
N THR A 366 8.57 8.96 33.33
CA THR A 366 8.63 10.23 32.58
C THR A 366 7.36 11.06 32.77
N ARG A 367 6.17 10.46 32.73
CA ARG A 367 4.88 11.13 32.98
C ARG A 367 4.80 11.69 34.41
N ARG A 368 5.30 10.95 35.41
CA ARG A 368 5.37 11.42 36.80
C ARG A 368 6.31 12.61 36.97
N LYS A 369 7.44 12.65 36.25
CA LYS A 369 8.28 13.86 36.18
C LYS A 369 7.57 15.01 35.47
N SER A 370 6.82 14.73 34.41
CA SER A 370 6.08 15.72 33.61
C SER A 370 4.81 16.25 34.27
N ALA A 371 4.22 15.57 35.26
CA ALA A 371 3.01 16.01 35.96
C ALA A 371 3.21 17.27 36.81
N LEU A 372 4.46 17.57 37.20
CA LEU A 372 4.86 18.85 37.81
C LEU A 372 5.26 19.91 36.76
N GLU A 373 5.45 19.51 35.50
CA GLU A 373 5.84 20.37 34.36
C GLU A 373 4.74 20.41 33.27
N ILE A 374 3.47 20.45 33.67
CA ILE A 374 2.34 20.59 32.74
C ILE A 374 2.26 22.03 32.26
N SER A 375 3.12 22.42 31.33
CA SER A 375 2.89 23.53 30.39
C SER A 375 4.03 23.57 29.38
N ASN A 376 3.74 23.09 28.16
CA ASN A 376 4.56 23.19 26.95
C ASN A 376 5.76 22.24 26.85
N LEU A 377 5.90 21.62 25.67
CA LEU A 377 7.19 21.19 25.14
C LEU A 377 8.21 22.32 25.39
N PRO A 378 9.25 22.15 26.23
CA PRO A 378 10.15 23.25 26.53
C PRO A 378 10.88 23.71 25.26
N GLY A 379 10.49 24.86 24.73
CA GLY A 379 11.24 25.66 23.75
C GLY A 379 11.26 25.20 22.28
N LYS A 380 10.85 23.96 21.95
CA LYS A 380 11.05 23.41 20.59
C LYS A 380 9.89 23.61 19.63
N LEU A 381 8.66 23.24 20.02
CA LEU A 381 7.48 23.42 19.18
C LEU A 381 7.03 24.88 19.22
N ALA A 382 7.00 25.54 18.07
CA ALA A 382 6.27 26.78 17.92
C ALA A 382 4.83 26.44 17.50
N ASP A 383 3.88 26.49 18.42
CA ASP A 383 2.49 26.10 18.14
C ASP A 383 1.73 27.18 17.34
N CYS A 384 0.58 26.81 16.75
CA CYS A 384 -0.39 27.73 16.16
C CYS A 384 -1.45 28.17 17.18
N SER A 385 -2.16 29.26 16.92
CA SER A 385 -3.23 29.74 17.81
C SER A 385 -4.55 28.99 17.65
N SER A 386 -4.84 28.50 16.44
CA SER A 386 -6.01 27.66 16.17
C SER A 386 -5.94 26.35 16.96
N LYS A 387 -7.12 25.91 17.42
CA LYS A 387 -7.33 24.59 18.02
C LYS A 387 -8.20 23.68 17.14
N ASP A 388 -8.62 24.16 15.98
CA ASP A 388 -9.33 23.36 14.99
C ASP A 388 -8.32 22.56 14.15
N PRO A 389 -8.28 21.21 14.30
CA PRO A 389 -7.32 20.38 13.59
C PRO A 389 -7.44 20.43 12.07
N SER A 390 -8.64 20.73 11.54
CA SER A 390 -8.95 20.70 10.11
C SER A 390 -8.22 21.78 9.30
N ILE A 391 -7.97 22.93 9.94
CA ILE A 391 -7.22 24.04 9.33
C ILE A 391 -5.76 24.08 9.81
N SER A 392 -5.46 23.41 10.93
CA SER A 392 -4.16 23.45 11.56
C SER A 392 -3.12 22.57 10.83
N GLU A 393 -1.94 23.14 10.61
CA GLU A 393 -0.82 22.54 9.88
C GLU A 393 0.41 22.43 10.78
N LEU A 394 1.12 21.30 10.72
CA LEU A 394 2.40 21.10 11.40
C LEU A 394 3.51 20.98 10.37
N TYR A 395 4.45 21.93 10.36
CA TYR A 395 5.67 21.86 9.57
C TYR A 395 6.79 21.21 10.38
N ILE A 396 7.26 20.06 9.93
CA ILE A 396 8.45 19.39 10.46
C ILE A 396 9.64 19.85 9.63
N VAL A 397 10.57 20.58 10.25
CA VAL A 397 11.63 21.30 9.53
C VAL A 397 13.01 20.78 9.91
N GLU A 398 13.90 20.67 8.92
CA GLU A 398 15.29 20.29 9.14
C GLU A 398 16.11 21.43 9.79
N GLY A 399 16.53 21.23 11.04
CA GLY A 399 17.41 22.14 11.76
C GLY A 399 16.74 23.37 12.38
N ASP A 400 17.42 23.96 13.36
CA ASP A 400 16.95 25.18 14.04
C ASP A 400 17.04 26.43 13.14
N SER A 401 17.91 26.42 12.13
CA SER A 401 18.09 27.54 11.19
C SER A 401 16.84 27.73 10.31
N ALA A 402 16.47 26.70 9.54
CA ALA A 402 15.25 26.72 8.73
C ALA A 402 14.00 26.80 9.63
N GLY A 403 14.01 26.17 10.81
CA GLY A 403 12.95 26.34 11.82
C GLY A 403 12.77 27.79 12.27
N GLY A 404 13.85 28.57 12.36
CA GLY A 404 13.82 30.00 12.66
C GLY A 404 13.14 30.83 11.57
N SER A 405 13.57 30.64 10.31
CA SER A 405 12.95 31.31 9.14
C SER A 405 11.47 30.93 9.00
N ALA A 406 11.14 29.64 9.12
CA ALA A 406 9.76 29.15 9.06
C ALA A 406 8.89 29.74 10.18
N LYS A 407 9.43 29.83 11.41
CA LYS A 407 8.71 30.44 12.54
C LYS A 407 8.41 31.92 12.32
N GLN A 408 9.30 32.64 11.66
CA GLN A 408 9.12 34.06 11.35
C GLN A 408 8.16 34.28 10.16
N GLY A 409 8.20 33.41 9.14
CA GLY A 409 7.43 33.55 7.92
C GLY A 409 6.00 33.00 7.97
N ARG A 410 5.72 32.05 8.88
CA ARG A 410 4.42 31.38 8.96
C ARG A 410 3.24 32.30 9.29
N ASP A 411 2.05 31.82 8.95
CA ASP A 411 0.83 32.31 9.59
C ASP A 411 0.65 31.61 10.95
N ARG A 412 0.90 32.35 12.03
CA ARG A 412 0.76 31.86 13.40
C ARG A 412 -0.66 31.43 13.77
N HIS A 413 -1.66 31.78 12.98
CA HIS A 413 -3.04 31.38 13.22
C HIS A 413 -3.19 29.87 13.08
N PHE A 414 -2.71 29.28 11.99
CA PHE A 414 -2.96 27.88 11.68
C PHE A 414 -1.70 27.04 11.45
N GLN A 415 -0.50 27.64 11.33
CA GLN A 415 0.74 26.89 11.08
C GLN A 415 1.62 26.76 12.33
N ALA A 416 1.92 25.53 12.72
CA ALA A 416 2.86 25.15 13.76
C ALA A 416 4.22 24.72 13.16
N ILE A 417 5.33 24.98 13.84
CA ILE A 417 6.68 24.62 13.39
C ILE A 417 7.34 23.73 14.44
N LEU A 418 7.81 22.56 14.02
CA LEU A 418 8.60 21.63 14.80
C LEU A 418 9.97 21.43 14.14
N PRO A 419 11.02 22.13 14.58
CA PRO A 419 12.37 21.89 14.10
C PRO A 419 12.90 20.54 14.60
N LEU A 420 13.66 19.85 13.77
CA LEU A 420 14.37 18.61 14.11
C LEU A 420 15.87 18.85 14.16
N ARG A 421 16.57 18.18 15.10
CA ARG A 421 18.02 18.30 15.25
C ARG A 421 18.71 17.02 14.84
N GLY A 422 19.49 17.12 13.75
CA GLY A 422 20.22 15.98 13.19
C GLY A 422 19.31 14.92 12.58
N LYS A 423 19.90 13.78 12.26
CA LYS A 423 19.18 12.65 11.67
C LYS A 423 18.32 11.96 12.72
N ILE A 424 17.10 11.61 12.34
CA ILE A 424 16.18 10.86 13.19
C ILE A 424 16.72 9.44 13.37
N LEU A 425 16.42 8.83 14.53
CA LEU A 425 16.70 7.41 14.75
C LEU A 425 15.97 6.59 13.68
N ASN A 426 16.69 5.72 12.98
CA ASN A 426 16.06 4.73 12.11
C ASN A 426 15.20 3.79 12.97
N VAL A 427 13.89 3.91 12.82
CA VAL A 427 12.92 3.18 13.63
C VAL A 427 12.66 1.77 13.15
N GLU A 428 13.09 1.42 11.94
CA GLU A 428 13.03 0.06 11.41
C GLU A 428 13.91 -0.88 12.24
N LYS A 429 15.11 -0.38 12.58
CA LYS A 429 16.16 -1.13 13.31
C LYS A 429 16.09 -0.99 14.82
N ALA A 430 15.08 -0.30 15.34
CA ALA A 430 15.05 0.08 16.74
C ALA A 430 13.81 -0.46 17.44
N ARG A 431 14.01 -0.96 18.65
CA ARG A 431 12.93 -1.34 19.55
C ARG A 431 12.13 -0.12 20.00
N LEU A 432 10.86 -0.33 20.32
CA LEU A 432 9.94 0.73 20.73
C LEU A 432 10.46 1.51 21.96
N ASP A 433 11.08 0.87 22.95
CA ASP A 433 11.64 1.56 24.12
C ASP A 433 12.76 2.54 23.75
N LYS A 434 13.67 2.13 22.85
CA LYS A 434 14.73 2.99 22.30
C LYS A 434 14.15 4.14 21.48
N ILE A 435 13.12 3.87 20.68
CA ILE A 435 12.39 4.89 19.90
C ILE A 435 11.76 5.94 20.81
N LEU A 436 11.07 5.53 21.87
CA LEU A 436 10.44 6.45 22.83
C LEU A 436 11.45 7.22 23.67
N SER A 437 12.63 6.64 23.90
CA SER A 437 13.73 7.31 24.58
C SER A 437 14.31 8.46 23.74
N ASN A 438 14.15 8.42 22.42
CA ASN A 438 14.61 9.48 21.53
C ASN A 438 13.80 10.77 21.67
N ASN A 439 14.50 11.90 21.84
CA ASN A 439 13.87 13.20 22.08
C ASN A 439 13.12 13.75 20.86
N GLU A 440 13.63 13.51 19.65
CA GLU A 440 13.03 13.98 18.40
C GLU A 440 11.70 13.28 18.16
N VAL A 441 11.70 11.94 18.25
CA VAL A 441 10.50 11.11 18.12
C VAL A 441 9.46 11.47 19.18
N ARG A 442 9.88 11.64 20.44
CA ARG A 442 8.97 12.05 21.52
C ARG A 442 8.36 13.42 21.28
N SER A 443 9.14 14.36 20.74
CA SER A 443 8.65 15.71 20.41
C SER A 443 7.60 15.64 19.30
N MET A 444 7.80 14.82 18.28
CA MET A 444 6.81 14.60 17.21
C MET A 444 5.52 13.98 17.73
N ILE A 445 5.59 12.89 18.51
CA ILE A 445 4.40 12.24 19.10
C ILE A 445 3.62 13.24 19.97
N THR A 446 4.33 14.02 20.78
CA THR A 446 3.71 15.03 21.65
C THR A 446 3.09 16.18 20.86
N ALA A 447 3.73 16.62 19.78
CA ALA A 447 3.20 17.66 18.90
C ALA A 447 1.90 17.19 18.24
N LEU A 448 1.91 16.00 17.62
CA LEU A 448 0.76 15.44 16.91
C LEU A 448 -0.42 15.13 17.83
N GLY A 449 -0.16 14.71 19.07
CA GLY A 449 -1.21 14.42 20.07
C GLY A 449 -1.94 13.09 19.88
N THR A 450 -1.61 12.34 18.82
CA THR A 450 -2.26 11.08 18.47
C THR A 450 -1.88 9.91 19.38
N GLY A 451 -0.75 9.97 20.07
CA GLY A 451 -0.15 8.77 20.68
C GLY A 451 0.61 7.94 19.66
N ILE A 452 0.96 6.69 20.01
CA ILE A 452 1.77 5.80 19.16
C ILE A 452 1.47 4.33 19.47
N GLY A 453 1.46 3.47 18.45
CA GLY A 453 1.18 2.03 18.61
C GLY A 453 -0.23 1.79 19.16
N GLU A 454 -0.36 0.99 20.22
CA GLU A 454 -1.66 0.69 20.88
C GLU A 454 -2.42 1.93 21.38
N ASP A 455 -1.70 2.97 21.79
CA ASP A 455 -2.32 4.22 22.30
C ASP A 455 -2.67 5.20 21.17
N PHE A 456 -2.43 4.82 19.92
CA PHE A 456 -2.69 5.68 18.76
C PHE A 456 -4.19 5.91 18.59
N ASN A 457 -4.57 7.18 18.47
CA ASN A 457 -5.93 7.60 18.16
C ASN A 457 -5.87 8.81 17.21
N LEU A 458 -6.37 8.58 15.98
CA LEU A 458 -6.41 9.61 14.94
C LEU A 458 -7.32 10.79 15.31
N GLU A 459 -8.41 10.58 16.05
CA GLU A 459 -9.34 11.66 16.45
C GLU A 459 -8.68 12.69 17.39
N LYS A 460 -7.57 12.32 18.03
CA LYS A 460 -6.76 13.22 18.85
C LYS A 460 -5.69 13.97 18.06
N ALA A 461 -5.62 13.76 16.74
CA ALA A 461 -4.70 14.48 15.89
C ALA A 461 -4.95 15.98 16.01
N ARG A 462 -3.89 16.72 16.32
CA ARG A 462 -3.95 18.17 16.48
C ARG A 462 -3.83 18.94 15.16
N TYR A 463 -3.37 18.26 14.11
CA TYR A 463 -3.12 18.84 12.79
C TYR A 463 -3.55 17.84 11.72
N HIS A 464 -4.46 18.22 10.83
CA HIS A 464 -4.87 17.39 9.69
C HIS A 464 -3.92 17.54 8.48
N LYS A 465 -2.93 18.42 8.58
CA LYS A 465 -1.81 18.49 7.63
C LYS A 465 -0.49 18.49 8.36
N VAL A 466 0.33 17.50 8.07
CA VAL A 466 1.70 17.33 8.56
C VAL A 466 2.61 17.48 7.36
N VAL A 467 3.31 18.61 7.26
CA VAL A 467 4.16 18.96 6.13
C VAL A 467 5.62 18.71 6.49
N ILE A 468 6.25 17.77 5.79
CA ILE A 468 7.69 17.51 5.87
C ILE A 468 8.39 18.52 4.97
N MET A 469 9.19 19.40 5.58
CA MET A 469 9.92 20.46 4.89
C MET A 469 11.42 20.32 5.17
N THR A 470 12.09 19.57 4.30
CA THR A 470 13.53 19.26 4.36
C THR A 470 14.28 19.92 3.20
N ASP A 471 15.60 20.00 3.30
CA ASP A 471 16.42 20.58 2.25
C ASP A 471 16.42 19.70 0.97
N ALA A 472 16.67 20.33 -0.18
CA ALA A 472 16.71 19.67 -1.50
C ALA A 472 18.09 19.04 -1.77
N ASP A 473 18.64 18.36 -0.77
CA ASP A 473 19.93 17.67 -0.83
C ASP A 473 19.82 16.21 -0.36
N VAL A 474 20.97 15.53 -0.30
CA VAL A 474 21.04 14.11 0.08
C VAL A 474 20.68 13.88 1.55
N ASP A 475 20.94 14.84 2.44
CA ASP A 475 20.66 14.73 3.86
C ASP A 475 19.17 14.97 4.14
N GLY A 476 18.57 15.96 3.48
CA GLY A 476 17.13 16.21 3.51
C GLY A 476 16.32 15.04 2.94
N ALA A 477 16.77 14.44 1.82
CA ALA A 477 16.17 13.22 1.29
C ALA A 477 16.23 12.04 2.28
N HIS A 478 17.35 11.89 3.01
CA HIS A 478 17.49 10.86 4.04
C HIS A 478 16.56 11.13 5.24
N ILE A 479 16.48 12.37 5.74
CA ILE A 479 15.56 12.73 6.83
C ILE A 479 14.11 12.50 6.43
N ARG A 480 13.74 12.88 5.20
CA ARG A 480 12.42 12.60 4.64
C ARG A 480 12.11 11.11 4.65
N THR A 481 13.06 10.27 4.22
CA THR A 481 12.90 8.81 4.22
C THR A 481 12.71 8.26 5.64
N LEU A 482 13.49 8.74 6.62
CA LEU A 482 13.34 8.36 8.04
C LEU A 482 11.97 8.77 8.62
N LEU A 483 11.48 9.96 8.27
CA LEU A 483 10.16 10.45 8.70
C LEU A 483 9.03 9.61 8.09
N LEU A 484 9.10 9.33 6.79
CA LEU A 484 8.12 8.47 6.11
C LEU A 484 8.11 7.07 6.71
N THR A 485 9.28 6.50 7.00
CA THR A 485 9.41 5.21 7.69
C THR A 485 8.72 5.28 9.07
N PHE A 486 8.94 6.34 9.83
CA PHE A 486 8.30 6.53 11.14
C PHE A 486 6.78 6.62 11.05
N PHE A 487 6.25 7.44 10.13
CA PHE A 487 4.81 7.55 9.94
C PHE A 487 4.21 6.22 9.46
N TYR A 488 4.86 5.54 8.52
CA TYR A 488 4.40 4.26 7.99
C TYR A 488 4.34 3.17 9.07
N ARG A 489 5.41 3.03 9.88
CA ARG A 489 5.49 1.98 10.91
C ARG A 489 4.62 2.20 12.13
N TYR A 490 4.49 3.45 12.57
CA TYR A 490 3.93 3.74 13.90
C TYR A 490 2.67 4.62 13.89
N MET A 491 2.35 5.24 12.75
CA MET A 491 1.23 6.18 12.59
C MET A 491 0.56 6.02 11.21
N ARG A 492 0.48 4.79 10.70
CA ARG A 492 0.03 4.47 9.34
C ARG A 492 -1.27 5.16 8.95
N GLN A 493 -2.23 5.23 9.87
CA GLN A 493 -3.53 5.87 9.67
C GLN A 493 -3.43 7.37 9.31
N ILE A 494 -2.37 8.08 9.71
CA ILE A 494 -2.13 9.48 9.31
C ILE A 494 -1.84 9.55 7.80
N ILE A 495 -1.13 8.56 7.23
CA ILE A 495 -0.88 8.48 5.79
C ILE A 495 -2.15 8.06 5.05
N GLU A 496 -2.85 7.02 5.54
CA GLU A 496 -4.06 6.50 4.91
C GLU A 496 -5.19 7.54 4.83
N ASN A 497 -5.29 8.43 5.83
CA ASN A 497 -6.24 9.56 5.83
C ASN A 497 -5.70 10.80 5.10
N GLY A 498 -4.52 10.70 4.47
CA GLY A 498 -3.96 11.73 3.61
C GLY A 498 -3.43 12.96 4.36
N TYR A 499 -3.02 12.84 5.62
CA TYR A 499 -2.57 13.99 6.42
C TYR A 499 -1.08 14.30 6.22
N VAL A 500 -0.27 13.43 5.60
CA VAL A 500 1.17 13.64 5.40
C VAL A 500 1.43 14.27 4.03
N TYR A 501 2.21 15.35 4.02
CA TYR A 501 2.59 16.09 2.83
C TYR A 501 4.10 16.35 2.79
N ILE A 502 4.66 16.52 1.60
CA ILE A 502 6.04 16.92 1.38
C ILE A 502 6.03 18.30 0.71
N ALA A 503 6.73 19.25 1.32
CA ALA A 503 6.90 20.58 0.73
C ALA A 503 7.78 20.53 -0.52
N GLN A 504 7.48 21.38 -1.50
CA GLN A 504 8.28 21.54 -2.72
C GLN A 504 8.84 22.96 -2.79
N PRO A 505 9.98 23.26 -2.12
CA PRO A 505 10.62 24.56 -2.24
C PRO A 505 11.23 24.75 -3.64
N PRO A 506 11.37 26.00 -4.12
CA PRO A 506 11.97 26.28 -5.42
C PRO A 506 13.48 26.00 -5.43
N LEU A 507 14.00 25.50 -6.54
CA LEU A 507 15.44 25.28 -6.74
C LEU A 507 16.17 26.55 -7.14
N TYR A 508 15.50 27.45 -7.85
CA TYR A 508 16.09 28.64 -8.43
C TYR A 508 15.27 29.90 -8.14
N LYS A 509 15.98 30.99 -7.93
CA LYS A 509 15.46 32.36 -7.96
C LYS A 509 16.10 33.10 -9.11
N VAL A 510 15.27 33.65 -9.99
CA VAL A 510 15.67 34.48 -11.12
C VAL A 510 15.24 35.91 -10.85
N GLN A 511 16.19 36.84 -10.84
CA GLN A 511 15.93 38.25 -10.58
C GLN A 511 16.45 39.13 -11.71
N GLN A 512 15.57 39.93 -12.31
CA GLN A 512 15.91 40.90 -13.35
C GLN A 512 15.26 42.25 -13.04
N GLY A 513 16.06 43.20 -12.58
CA GLY A 513 15.56 44.50 -12.09
C GLY A 513 14.62 44.31 -10.89
N LYS A 514 13.35 44.66 -11.06
CA LYS A 514 12.29 44.50 -10.04
C LYS A 514 11.54 43.17 -10.13
N ARG A 515 11.70 42.42 -11.23
CA ARG A 515 11.02 41.14 -11.43
C ARG A 515 11.79 40.04 -10.72
N VAL A 516 11.11 39.29 -9.84
CA VAL A 516 11.64 38.13 -9.12
C VAL A 516 10.70 36.97 -9.41
N GLU A 517 11.23 35.90 -9.98
CA GLU A 517 10.48 34.67 -10.26
C GLU A 517 11.27 33.46 -9.76
N TYR A 518 10.55 32.39 -9.46
CA TYR A 518 11.10 31.17 -8.91
C TYR A 518 10.85 30.02 -9.89
N ALA A 519 11.79 29.10 -9.98
CA ALA A 519 11.65 27.87 -10.76
C ALA A 519 11.93 26.65 -9.87
N TYR A 520 11.12 25.61 -10.03
CA TYR A 520 11.13 24.40 -9.20
C TYR A 520 11.92 23.26 -9.85
N ASN A 521 12.17 23.34 -11.15
CA ASN A 521 12.99 22.38 -11.90
C ASN A 521 13.80 23.08 -13.01
N ASP A 522 14.72 22.34 -13.62
CA ASP A 522 15.60 22.86 -14.68
C ASP A 522 14.82 23.28 -15.95
N LYS A 523 13.74 22.56 -16.27
CA LYS A 523 12.88 22.86 -17.44
C LYS A 523 12.17 24.21 -17.28
N GLU A 524 11.58 24.45 -16.12
CA GLU A 524 10.96 25.73 -15.76
C GLU A 524 11.99 26.86 -15.77
N LEU A 525 13.21 26.61 -15.30
CA LEU A 525 14.29 27.60 -15.37
C LEU A 525 14.61 27.96 -16.83
N GLU A 526 14.74 26.98 -17.71
CA GLU A 526 15.00 27.23 -19.13
C GLU A 526 13.86 28.00 -19.81
N GLU A 527 12.61 27.62 -19.54
CA GLU A 527 11.43 28.32 -20.06
C GLU A 527 11.38 29.76 -19.54
N LEU A 528 11.60 29.95 -18.24
CA LEU A 528 11.65 31.26 -17.60
C LEU A 528 12.73 32.14 -18.24
N LEU A 529 13.95 31.62 -18.43
CA LEU A 529 15.04 32.35 -19.07
C LEU A 529 14.75 32.74 -20.53
N LYS A 530 13.95 31.95 -21.27
CA LYS A 530 13.52 32.27 -22.64
C LYS A 530 12.53 33.44 -22.69
N THR A 531 11.71 33.61 -21.66
CA THR A 531 10.70 34.68 -21.58
C THR A 531 11.28 36.03 -21.14
N LEU A 532 12.48 36.03 -20.55
CA LEU A 532 13.12 37.23 -20.03
C LEU A 532 13.93 37.96 -21.13
N PRO A 533 13.91 39.31 -21.16
CA PRO A 533 14.73 40.08 -22.09
C PRO A 533 16.23 39.80 -21.87
N GLN A 534 17.04 39.83 -22.94
CA GLN A 534 18.47 39.50 -22.85
C GLN A 534 19.31 40.50 -22.02
N THR A 535 18.82 41.72 -21.85
CA THR A 535 19.53 42.80 -21.13
C THR A 535 18.58 43.52 -20.18
N PRO A 536 18.96 43.76 -18.90
CA PRO A 536 20.21 43.35 -18.23
C PRO A 536 20.26 41.85 -17.95
N LYS A 537 21.44 41.25 -17.82
CA LYS A 537 21.58 39.80 -17.54
C LYS A 537 20.80 39.43 -16.26
N PRO A 538 19.91 38.43 -16.28
CA PRO A 538 19.18 38.00 -15.09
C PRO A 538 20.16 37.44 -14.05
N GLY A 539 19.98 37.83 -12.79
CA GLY A 539 20.68 37.25 -11.66
C GLY A 539 20.05 35.90 -11.31
N LEU A 540 20.84 34.84 -11.32
CA LEU A 540 20.42 33.48 -10.96
C LEU A 540 21.01 33.12 -9.60
N GLN A 541 20.14 32.78 -8.65
CA GLN A 541 20.51 32.20 -7.37
C GLN A 541 19.92 30.80 -7.29
N ARG A 542 20.77 29.79 -7.04
CA ARG A 542 20.33 28.43 -6.76
C ARG A 542 20.28 28.25 -5.25
N TYR A 543 19.14 27.81 -4.74
CA TYR A 543 19.01 27.46 -3.33
C TYR A 543 19.60 26.08 -3.08
N LYS A 544 20.44 25.95 -2.05
CA LYS A 544 20.97 24.65 -1.60
C LYS A 544 20.25 24.12 -0.37
N GLY A 545 19.69 25.00 0.45
CA GLY A 545 18.92 24.64 1.63
C GLY A 545 17.94 25.74 2.00
N LEU A 546 16.91 25.36 2.76
CA LEU A 546 15.82 26.23 3.21
C LEU A 546 16.34 27.39 4.08
N GLY A 547 17.47 27.20 4.77
CA GLY A 547 18.13 28.24 5.56
C GLY A 547 18.70 29.41 4.75
N GLU A 548 18.84 29.29 3.43
CA GLU A 548 19.28 30.38 2.54
C GLU A 548 18.13 31.32 2.17
N MET A 549 16.88 30.90 2.41
CA MET A 549 15.69 31.69 2.16
C MET A 549 15.36 32.55 3.39
N ASN A 550 15.03 33.82 3.15
CA ASN A 550 14.49 34.65 4.22
C ASN A 550 13.00 34.28 4.48
N ALA A 551 12.46 34.74 5.61
CA ALA A 551 11.10 34.42 6.03
C ALA A 551 10.01 34.75 4.99
N THR A 552 10.15 35.87 4.28
CA THR A 552 9.19 36.30 3.25
C THR A 552 9.25 35.38 2.02
N GLN A 553 10.46 35.04 1.56
CA GLN A 553 10.65 34.12 0.43
C GLN A 553 10.09 32.74 0.75
N LEU A 554 10.34 32.24 1.96
CA LEU A 554 9.86 30.93 2.39
C LEU A 554 8.33 30.89 2.46
N TRP A 555 7.70 31.98 2.93
CA TRP A 555 6.25 32.14 2.90
C TRP A 555 5.70 32.08 1.47
N GLU A 556 6.13 33.01 0.61
CA GLU A 556 5.57 33.21 -0.74
C GLU A 556 5.70 31.98 -1.64
N THR A 557 6.71 31.15 -1.42
CA THR A 557 7.04 30.03 -2.30
C THR A 557 6.57 28.68 -1.76
N THR A 558 6.64 28.46 -0.45
CA THR A 558 6.57 27.11 0.12
C THR A 558 5.52 26.97 1.23
N MET A 559 5.13 28.06 1.90
CA MET A 559 4.22 27.99 3.05
C MET A 559 2.85 28.60 2.82
N ASP A 560 2.72 29.57 1.91
CA ASP A 560 1.46 30.24 1.59
C ASP A 560 0.48 29.26 0.91
N PRO A 561 -0.70 28.97 1.50
CA PRO A 561 -1.68 28.06 0.90
C PRO A 561 -2.18 28.48 -0.48
N SER A 562 -2.05 29.75 -0.86
CA SER A 562 -2.53 30.26 -2.15
C SER A 562 -1.56 30.03 -3.31
N SER A 563 -0.27 29.82 -3.03
CA SER A 563 0.78 29.69 -4.05
C SER A 563 1.63 28.43 -3.95
N ARG A 564 1.68 27.79 -2.77
CA ARG A 564 2.54 26.61 -2.55
C ARG A 564 2.05 25.39 -3.31
N THR A 565 3.00 24.51 -3.61
CA THR A 565 2.73 23.13 -4.08
C THR A 565 3.17 22.14 -3.02
N LEU A 566 2.29 21.21 -2.67
CA LEU A 566 2.56 20.12 -1.72
C LEU A 566 2.32 18.78 -2.41
N LEU A 567 3.22 17.82 -2.21
CA LEU A 567 2.99 16.44 -2.61
C LEU A 567 2.33 15.70 -1.45
N GLN A 568 1.11 15.20 -1.67
CA GLN A 568 0.44 14.37 -0.68
C GLN A 568 1.00 12.95 -0.71
N VAL A 569 1.37 12.41 0.44
CA VAL A 569 1.85 11.03 0.56
C VAL A 569 0.65 10.11 0.63
N THR A 570 0.61 9.11 -0.24
CA THR A 570 -0.44 8.08 -0.30
C THR A 570 0.17 6.70 -0.08
N LEU A 571 -0.61 5.79 0.49
CA LEU A 571 -0.26 4.38 0.61
C LEU A 571 -1.09 3.60 -0.41
N GLU A 572 -0.48 3.21 -1.53
CA GLU A 572 -1.17 2.48 -2.60
C GLU A 572 -1.08 0.98 -2.38
N ASP A 573 0.13 0.50 -2.13
CA ASP A 573 0.41 -0.89 -1.81
C ASP A 573 1.28 -0.97 -0.55
N ALA A 574 0.71 -1.54 0.51
CA ALA A 574 1.40 -1.71 1.78
C ALA A 574 2.50 -2.78 1.72
N MET A 575 2.42 -3.72 0.79
CA MET A 575 3.42 -4.78 0.61
C MET A 575 4.66 -4.20 -0.05
N ASP A 576 4.49 -3.51 -1.18
CA ASP A 576 5.60 -2.86 -1.87
C ASP A 576 6.23 -1.76 -1.01
N ALA A 577 5.42 -0.99 -0.29
CA ALA A 577 5.94 0.00 0.65
C ALA A 577 6.76 -0.66 1.76
N ASP A 578 6.27 -1.76 2.34
CA ASP A 578 7.00 -2.53 3.36
C ASP A 578 8.33 -3.06 2.84
N GLU A 579 8.32 -3.70 1.66
CA GLU A 579 9.53 -4.23 1.02
C GLU A 579 10.53 -3.11 0.71
N THR A 580 10.04 -1.97 0.20
CA THR A 580 10.88 -0.80 -0.10
C THR A 580 11.51 -0.24 1.16
N PHE A 581 10.74 -0.07 2.26
CA PHE A 581 11.29 0.39 3.52
C PHE A 581 12.29 -0.62 4.12
N GLU A 582 12.01 -1.91 4.05
CA GLU A 582 12.92 -2.95 4.52
C GLU A 582 14.23 -2.93 3.71
N MET A 583 14.16 -2.83 2.38
CA MET A 583 15.34 -2.79 1.51
C MET A 583 16.20 -1.54 1.75
N LEU A 584 15.56 -0.38 1.93
CA LEU A 584 16.28 0.89 2.07
C LEU A 584 16.73 1.17 3.52
N MET A 585 15.97 0.70 4.51
CA MET A 585 16.12 1.07 5.92
C MET A 585 16.40 -0.12 6.83
N GLY A 586 16.30 -1.36 6.36
CA GLY A 586 16.58 -2.59 7.10
C GLY A 586 18.08 -2.90 7.23
N ASP A 587 18.39 -4.06 7.82
CA ASP A 587 19.76 -4.43 8.19
C ASP A 587 20.63 -5.01 7.06
N LYS A 588 20.04 -5.33 5.91
CA LYS A 588 20.74 -5.96 4.77
C LYS A 588 20.60 -5.19 3.48
#